data_AF-A0A2G3LH24-F1
#
_entry.id   AF-A0A2G3LH24-F1
#
_cell.length_a   1.000
_cell.length_b   1.000
_cell.length_c   1.000
_cell.angle_alpha   90.00
_cell.angle_beta   90.00
_cell.angle_gamma   90.00
#
_symmetry.space_group_name_H-M   'P 1'
#
loop_
_entity.id
_entity.type
_entity.pdbx_description
1 polymer ?
#
loop_
_entity_poly.entity_id
_entity_poly.type
_entity_poly.pdbx_seq_one_letter_code
_entity_poly.pdbx_strand_id
1 'polypeptide(L)'
;MDNNKEFGWRKMPVSWQKDPEFQQRIRAASQGTAIAALKIYLAICLKAEFHETDRLPAGSAQLSLTTLCELLDLSRPMVVDGLKLLVEWNIVARIGGRPTILQIVGFDEPPYWVKLPKRPLYGSKSENAIQALMQLPNRKRSSLHALQLYLYLASIRDKHTNMAKLSYDQGAVTLGVSRNHFSSAVSLLAAVGLLTVRTALEIKQQTGQNFSSNQYWLRGSSHDPYRASPAEAGFKGIEIDDTSFEEFLGDHDSGPQRSDRSVLAANVRLRRSQELAAVFEDD
;
A
#
# COMPACT_ATOMS: atom_id res chain seq x y z
N MET A 1 -33.07 -6.67 8.97
CA MET A 1 -31.84 -7.50 8.88
C MET A 1 -31.29 -7.28 7.48
N ASP A 2 -30.52 -6.21 7.32
CA ASP A 2 -30.13 -5.74 5.99
C ASP A 2 -28.93 -6.53 5.49
N ASN A 3 -29.24 -7.61 4.77
CA ASN A 3 -28.32 -8.48 4.04
C ASN A 3 -27.73 -7.81 2.80
N ASN A 4 -27.33 -6.54 2.91
CA ASN A 4 -26.60 -5.84 1.88
C ASN A 4 -25.17 -5.63 2.38
N LYS A 5 -24.37 -6.71 2.41
CA LYS A 5 -22.91 -6.56 2.33
C LYS A 5 -22.69 -5.69 1.11
N GLU A 6 -22.35 -4.40 1.28
CA GLU A 6 -22.07 -3.51 0.15
C GLU A 6 -20.89 -4.12 -0.62
N PHE A 7 -21.21 -4.91 -1.66
CA PHE A 7 -20.31 -5.76 -2.43
C PHE A 7 -19.38 -4.86 -3.27
N GLY A 8 -18.41 -4.22 -2.65
CA GLY A 8 -17.48 -3.40 -3.42
C GLY A 8 -16.44 -2.63 -2.65
N TRP A 9 -16.59 -2.41 -1.34
CA TRP A 9 -15.62 -1.61 -0.60
C TRP A 9 -15.34 -2.10 0.81
N ARG A 10 -14.26 -1.55 1.38
CA ARG A 10 -13.81 -1.80 2.76
C ARG A 10 -13.48 -0.48 3.46
N LYS A 11 -13.73 -0.41 4.77
CA LYS A 11 -13.44 0.79 5.57
C LYS A 11 -11.93 0.89 5.78
N MET A 12 -11.38 2.07 5.53
CA MET A 12 -10.04 2.44 5.95
C MET A 12 -10.11 3.74 6.76
N PRO A 13 -9.56 3.78 7.98
CA PRO A 13 -9.48 5.02 8.74
C PRO A 13 -8.52 6.01 8.07
N VAL A 14 -8.86 7.29 8.15
CA VAL A 14 -7.97 8.38 7.72
C VAL A 14 -7.34 9.01 8.94
N SER A 15 -6.18 8.50 9.35
CA SER A 15 -5.47 8.94 10.55
C SER A 15 -4.11 9.54 10.23
N TRP A 16 -3.35 8.94 9.30
CA TRP A 16 -1.96 9.30 9.04
C TRP A 16 -1.69 9.68 7.58
N GLN A 17 -2.60 9.38 6.66
CA GLN A 17 -2.33 9.48 5.21
C GLN A 17 -1.99 10.91 4.78
N LYS A 18 -2.55 11.91 5.47
CA LYS A 18 -2.35 13.34 5.18
C LYS A 18 -1.21 13.97 5.97
N ASP A 19 -0.62 13.24 6.93
CA ASP A 19 0.43 13.74 7.82
C ASP A 19 1.81 13.71 7.13
N PRO A 20 2.43 14.87 6.83
CA PRO A 20 3.72 14.92 6.17
C PRO A 20 4.86 14.28 6.97
N GLU A 21 4.80 14.34 8.31
CA GLU A 21 5.82 13.74 9.19
C GLU A 21 5.72 12.21 9.13
N PHE A 22 4.51 11.66 9.17
CA PHE A 22 4.31 10.22 8.98
C PHE A 22 4.79 9.77 7.59
N GLN A 23 4.49 10.55 6.54
CA GLN A 23 4.98 10.27 5.20
C GLN A 23 6.51 10.29 5.14
N GLN A 24 7.17 11.19 5.89
CA GLN A 24 8.62 11.22 6.03
C GLN A 24 9.16 9.97 6.72
N ARG A 25 8.51 9.50 7.79
CA ARG A 25 8.88 8.24 8.47
C ARG A 25 8.82 7.04 7.52
N ILE A 26 7.80 6.97 6.66
CA ILE A 26 7.70 5.93 5.62
C ILE A 26 8.92 5.96 4.68
N ARG A 27 9.32 7.16 4.22
CA ARG A 27 10.47 7.31 3.29
C ARG A 27 11.82 7.04 3.96
N ALA A 28 11.92 7.24 5.27
CA ALA A 28 13.14 7.01 6.05
C ALA A 28 13.37 5.52 6.37
N ALA A 29 12.31 4.70 6.38
CA ALA A 29 12.43 3.27 6.62
C ALA A 29 13.09 2.52 5.44
N SER A 30 13.58 1.30 5.71
CA SER A 30 14.06 0.39 4.66
C SER A 30 12.99 0.23 3.58
N GLN A 31 13.34 0.51 2.32
CA GLN A 31 12.37 0.59 1.23
C GLN A 31 11.53 -0.69 1.07
N GLY A 32 12.16 -1.87 1.12
CA GLY A 32 11.46 -3.14 0.99
C GLY A 32 10.52 -3.41 2.16
N THR A 33 10.95 -3.06 3.37
CA THR A 33 10.15 -3.20 4.59
C THR A 33 8.97 -2.24 4.60
N ALA A 34 9.16 -0.98 4.16
CA ALA A 34 8.09 0.01 4.05
C ALA A 34 7.05 -0.40 3.00
N ILE A 35 7.48 -0.94 1.85
CA ILE A 35 6.56 -1.49 0.83
C ILE A 35 5.75 -2.66 1.41
N ALA A 36 6.41 -3.61 2.08
CA ALA A 36 5.73 -4.72 2.74
C ALA A 36 4.73 -4.25 3.79
N ALA A 37 5.12 -3.30 4.66
CA ALA A 37 4.25 -2.71 5.67
C ALA A 37 2.99 -2.10 5.05
N LEU A 38 3.12 -1.26 4.02
CA LEU A 38 1.96 -0.64 3.37
C LEU A 38 1.05 -1.65 2.66
N LYS A 39 1.62 -2.69 2.03
CA LYS A 39 0.82 -3.79 1.44
C LYS A 39 0.05 -4.56 2.52
N ILE A 40 0.69 -4.86 3.64
CA ILE A 40 0.08 -5.55 4.78
C ILE A 40 -1.02 -4.68 5.41
N TYR A 41 -0.80 -3.38 5.57
CA TYR A 41 -1.81 -2.45 6.06
C TYR A 41 -3.07 -2.47 5.18
N LEU A 42 -2.91 -2.42 3.85
CA LEU A 42 -4.04 -2.55 2.92
C LEU A 42 -4.73 -3.91 3.05
N ALA A 43 -3.98 -5.01 3.19
CA ALA A 43 -4.57 -6.34 3.40
C ALA A 43 -5.39 -6.41 4.69
N ILE A 44 -4.89 -5.84 5.78
CA ILE A 44 -5.62 -5.75 7.06
C ILE A 44 -6.89 -4.92 6.86
N CYS A 45 -6.82 -3.74 6.24
CA CYS A 45 -8.03 -2.94 5.95
C CYS A 45 -9.06 -3.71 5.11
N LEU A 46 -8.61 -4.55 4.17
CA LEU A 46 -9.49 -5.34 3.31
C LEU A 46 -10.14 -6.54 4.02
N LYS A 47 -9.51 -7.04 5.08
CA LYS A 47 -9.94 -8.22 5.85
C LYS A 47 -10.56 -7.87 7.20
N ALA A 48 -10.40 -6.63 7.68
CA ALA A 48 -10.89 -6.19 8.97
C ALA A 48 -12.42 -6.25 9.06
N GLU A 49 -12.91 -6.66 10.22
CA GLU A 49 -14.32 -6.61 10.54
C GLU A 49 -14.78 -5.17 10.70
N PHE A 50 -15.94 -4.85 10.13
CA PHE A 50 -16.46 -3.48 10.17
C PHE A 50 -17.12 -3.17 11.53
N HIS A 51 -17.77 -4.18 12.12
CA HIS A 51 -18.37 -4.12 13.45
C HIS A 51 -17.70 -5.16 14.35
N GLU A 52 -17.82 -4.95 15.66
CA GLU A 52 -17.46 -5.99 16.62
C GLU A 52 -18.28 -7.25 16.36
N THR A 53 -17.64 -8.40 16.52
CA THR A 53 -18.22 -9.74 16.41
C THR A 53 -17.87 -10.51 17.67
N ASP A 54 -18.53 -11.65 17.90
CA ASP A 54 -18.23 -12.55 19.04
C ASP A 54 -16.77 -12.98 19.13
N ARG A 55 -15.98 -12.85 18.05
CA ARG A 55 -14.60 -13.32 17.96
C ARG A 55 -13.58 -12.20 17.81
N LEU A 56 -13.99 -11.05 17.29
CA LEU A 56 -13.09 -10.01 16.80
C LEU A 56 -13.67 -8.62 17.06
N PRO A 57 -12.89 -7.70 17.68
CA PRO A 57 -13.25 -6.29 17.76
C PRO A 57 -13.42 -5.65 16.37
N ALA A 58 -14.16 -4.54 16.31
CA ALA A 58 -14.21 -3.70 15.11
C ALA A 58 -12.80 -3.27 14.68
N GLY A 59 -12.54 -3.26 13.37
CA GLY A 59 -11.25 -2.88 12.81
C GLY A 59 -10.15 -3.93 12.96
N SER A 60 -10.50 -5.15 13.37
CA SER A 60 -9.55 -6.24 13.53
C SER A 60 -9.72 -7.34 12.49
N ALA A 61 -8.62 -8.01 12.15
CA ALA A 61 -8.58 -9.16 11.27
C ALA A 61 -7.71 -10.26 11.90
N GLN A 62 -8.19 -11.50 11.88
CA GLN A 62 -7.40 -12.65 12.28
C GLN A 62 -6.64 -13.21 11.07
N LEU A 63 -5.32 -13.00 11.02
CA LEU A 63 -4.50 -13.35 9.87
C LEU A 63 -3.22 -14.05 10.31
N SER A 64 -2.97 -15.23 9.74
CA SER A 64 -1.69 -15.93 9.93
C SER A 64 -0.59 -15.31 9.06
N LEU A 65 0.68 -15.56 9.41
CA LEU A 65 1.81 -15.19 8.56
C LEU A 65 1.69 -15.84 7.18
N THR A 66 1.29 -17.11 7.12
CA THR A 66 1.09 -17.85 5.85
C THR A 66 0.03 -17.18 4.99
N THR A 67 -1.12 -16.82 5.59
CA THR A 67 -2.20 -16.10 4.90
C THR A 67 -1.74 -14.76 4.35
N LEU A 68 -0.91 -14.02 5.07
CA LEU A 68 -0.35 -12.76 4.59
C LEU A 68 0.66 -12.98 3.45
N CYS A 69 1.49 -14.01 3.52
CA CYS A 69 2.39 -14.39 2.43
C CYS A 69 1.60 -14.68 1.15
N GLU A 70 0.56 -15.52 1.25
CA GLU A 70 -0.30 -15.91 0.13
C GLU A 70 -1.09 -14.73 -0.45
N LEU A 71 -1.65 -13.87 0.42
CA LEU A 71 -2.45 -12.71 -0.02
C LEU A 71 -1.64 -11.68 -0.81
N LEU A 72 -0.34 -11.56 -0.54
CA LEU A 72 0.48 -10.43 -0.99
C LEU A 72 1.71 -10.83 -1.82
N ASP A 73 1.96 -12.13 -1.98
CA ASP A 73 3.19 -12.67 -2.58
C ASP A 73 4.45 -12.11 -1.92
N LEU A 74 4.47 -12.17 -0.59
CA LEU A 74 5.59 -11.73 0.23
C LEU A 74 6.26 -12.93 0.87
N SER A 75 7.59 -12.89 0.95
CA SER A 75 8.31 -13.88 1.74
C SER A 75 8.01 -13.70 3.23
N ARG A 76 8.09 -14.79 3.99
CA ARG A 76 7.84 -14.76 5.44
C ARG A 76 8.69 -13.72 6.19
N PRO A 77 9.99 -13.54 5.92
CA PRO A 77 10.78 -12.47 6.53
C PRO A 77 10.22 -11.07 6.24
N MET A 78 9.79 -10.79 5.01
CA MET A 78 9.19 -9.50 4.65
C MET A 78 7.87 -9.24 5.38
N VAL A 79 7.03 -10.27 5.54
CA VAL A 79 5.78 -10.15 6.33
C VAL A 79 6.10 -9.83 7.78
N VAL A 80 7.07 -10.52 8.37
CA VAL A 80 7.49 -10.29 9.77
C VAL A 80 8.01 -8.86 9.96
N ASP A 81 8.92 -8.41 9.10
CA ASP A 81 9.52 -7.07 9.21
C ASP A 81 8.49 -5.97 8.92
N GLY A 82 7.63 -6.18 7.92
CA GLY A 82 6.53 -5.26 7.61
C GLY A 82 5.54 -5.12 8.78
N LEU A 83 5.15 -6.24 9.42
CA LEU A 83 4.30 -6.21 10.60
C LEU A 83 4.96 -5.53 11.80
N LYS A 84 6.26 -5.77 12.04
CA LYS A 84 7.02 -5.09 13.10
C LYS A 84 7.00 -3.58 12.87
N LEU A 85 7.23 -3.14 11.64
CA LEU A 85 7.23 -1.73 11.27
C LEU A 85 5.85 -1.07 11.43
N LEU A 86 4.76 -1.77 11.11
CA LEU A 86 3.39 -1.27 11.33
C LEU A 86 3.07 -1.06 12.82
N VAL A 87 3.57 -1.94 13.68
CA VAL A 87 3.43 -1.82 15.14
C VAL A 87 4.30 -0.66 15.66
N GLU A 88 5.54 -0.52 15.18
CA GLU A 88 6.41 0.61 15.51
C GLU A 88 5.81 1.97 15.07
N TRP A 89 5.09 1.99 13.95
CA TRP A 89 4.37 3.16 13.48
C TRP A 89 3.07 3.44 14.26
N ASN A 90 2.65 2.54 15.15
CA ASN A 90 1.42 2.62 15.92
C ASN A 90 0.17 2.79 15.05
N ILE A 91 0.13 2.13 13.89
CA ILE A 91 -1.06 2.11 13.02
C ILE A 91 -1.74 0.74 13.00
N VAL A 92 -1.06 -0.30 13.50
CA VAL A 92 -1.61 -1.63 13.75
C VAL A 92 -1.09 -2.14 15.09
N ALA A 93 -1.97 -2.74 15.89
CA ALA A 93 -1.64 -3.43 17.13
C ALA A 93 -1.84 -4.95 16.96
N ARG A 94 -1.07 -5.74 17.72
CA ARG A 94 -1.30 -7.18 17.88
C ARG A 94 -2.01 -7.37 19.22
N ILE A 95 -3.23 -7.91 19.20
CA ILE A 95 -4.05 -8.06 20.41
C ILE A 95 -4.14 -9.52 20.89
N GLY A 96 -3.21 -10.37 20.42
CA GLY A 96 -3.15 -11.79 20.78
C GLY A 96 -3.90 -12.72 19.82
N GLY A 97 -4.22 -13.92 20.28
CA GLY A 97 -4.93 -14.94 19.50
C GLY A 97 -4.05 -15.83 18.61
N ARG A 98 -4.60 -17.00 18.21
CA ARG A 98 -3.98 -17.94 17.26
C ARG A 98 -4.99 -18.34 16.17
N PRO A 99 -4.81 -17.96 14.90
CA PRO A 99 -3.79 -17.03 14.37
C PRO A 99 -3.87 -15.63 15.01
N THR A 100 -2.80 -14.84 14.86
CA THR A 100 -2.69 -13.50 15.46
C THR A 100 -3.83 -12.59 14.98
N ILE A 101 -4.44 -11.88 15.92
CA ILE A 101 -5.43 -10.84 15.67
C ILE A 101 -4.69 -9.51 15.51
N LEU A 102 -4.84 -8.90 14.34
CA LEU A 102 -4.27 -7.61 13.97
C LEU A 102 -5.37 -6.56 14.00
N GLN A 103 -5.20 -5.52 14.80
CA GLN A 103 -6.19 -4.45 14.96
C GLN A 103 -5.63 -3.14 14.39
N ILE A 104 -6.44 -2.43 13.60
CA ILE A 104 -6.09 -1.10 13.13
C ILE A 104 -6.24 -0.11 14.31
N VAL A 105 -5.16 0.60 14.64
CA VAL A 105 -5.18 1.57 15.74
C VAL A 105 -6.04 2.77 15.34
N GLY A 106 -6.92 3.19 16.25
CA GLY A 106 -7.88 4.26 15.97
C GLY A 106 -8.81 3.92 14.81
N PHE A 107 -9.42 2.75 14.78
CA PHE A 107 -10.34 2.37 13.70
C PHE A 107 -11.65 3.18 13.71
N ASP A 108 -12.16 3.49 14.90
CA ASP A 108 -13.42 4.22 15.12
C ASP A 108 -13.22 5.65 15.66
N GLU A 109 -11.99 6.03 16.00
CA GLU A 109 -11.66 7.38 16.49
C GLU A 109 -11.69 8.48 15.40
N PRO A 110 -11.23 8.26 14.14
CA PRO A 110 -11.13 9.31 13.15
C PRO A 110 -12.50 9.88 12.78
N PRO A 111 -12.60 11.21 12.59
CA PRO A 111 -13.88 11.86 12.26
C PRO A 111 -14.44 11.42 10.90
N TYR A 112 -13.62 10.82 10.04
CA TYR A 112 -14.04 10.23 8.79
C TYR A 112 -13.17 9.04 8.38
N TRP A 113 -13.75 8.20 7.55
CA TRP A 113 -13.14 7.01 6.98
C TRP A 113 -13.42 6.97 5.47
N VAL A 114 -12.70 6.12 4.75
CA VAL A 114 -12.82 6.04 3.29
C VAL A 114 -13.14 4.62 2.81
N LYS A 115 -14.01 4.54 1.79
CA LYS A 115 -14.42 3.30 1.12
C LYS A 115 -13.33 2.79 0.15
N LEU A 116 -12.38 1.97 0.58
CA LEU A 116 -11.39 1.36 -0.32
C LEU A 116 -12.08 0.44 -1.36
N PRO A 117 -11.81 0.57 -2.67
CA PRO A 117 -12.43 -0.26 -3.69
C PRO A 117 -11.84 -1.67 -3.68
N LYS A 118 -12.64 -2.63 -3.21
CA LYS A 118 -12.21 -4.01 -2.95
C LYS A 118 -11.91 -4.78 -4.24
N ARG A 119 -12.80 -4.70 -5.23
CA ARG A 119 -12.75 -5.55 -6.42
C ARG A 119 -11.50 -5.32 -7.28
N PRO A 120 -11.06 -4.09 -7.57
CA PRO A 120 -9.82 -3.87 -8.32
C PRO A 120 -8.56 -4.28 -7.57
N LEU A 121 -8.56 -4.21 -6.23
CA LEU A 121 -7.44 -4.69 -5.42
C LEU A 121 -7.26 -6.22 -5.54
N TYR A 122 -8.37 -6.97 -5.49
CA TYR A 122 -8.35 -8.44 -5.67
C TYR A 122 -8.24 -8.88 -7.13
N GLY A 123 -8.64 -8.04 -8.09
CA GLY A 123 -8.62 -8.34 -9.54
C GLY A 123 -9.63 -9.40 -9.99
N SER A 124 -10.19 -10.20 -9.07
CA SER A 124 -11.15 -11.26 -9.38
C SER A 124 -12.31 -11.31 -8.36
N LYS A 125 -13.20 -12.30 -8.51
CA LYS A 125 -14.24 -12.61 -7.49
C LYS A 125 -13.66 -13.33 -6.27
N SER A 126 -12.52 -14.01 -6.40
CA SER A 126 -11.89 -14.69 -5.26
C SER A 126 -11.08 -13.70 -4.44
N GLU A 127 -11.14 -13.84 -3.12
CA GLU A 127 -10.45 -12.94 -2.18
C GLU A 127 -9.21 -13.58 -1.56
N ASN A 128 -8.61 -14.51 -2.32
CA ASN A 128 -7.48 -15.33 -1.89
C ASN A 128 -6.14 -14.63 -2.16
N ALA A 129 -6.09 -13.70 -3.10
CA ALA A 129 -4.88 -12.99 -3.50
C ALA A 129 -5.20 -11.54 -3.89
N ILE A 130 -4.47 -10.57 -3.35
CA ILE A 130 -4.65 -9.15 -3.67
C ILE A 130 -3.79 -8.86 -4.91
N GLN A 131 -4.28 -9.29 -6.07
CA GLN A 131 -3.54 -9.32 -7.34
C GLN A 131 -2.87 -7.99 -7.70
N ALA A 132 -3.54 -6.86 -7.48
CA ALA A 132 -2.98 -5.56 -7.79
C ALA A 132 -1.75 -5.21 -6.92
N LEU A 133 -1.72 -5.67 -5.67
CA LEU A 133 -0.58 -5.45 -4.78
C LEU A 133 0.58 -6.40 -5.10
N MET A 134 0.31 -7.63 -5.54
CA MET A 134 1.35 -8.59 -5.96
C MET A 134 2.14 -8.05 -7.16
N GLN A 135 1.47 -7.39 -8.11
CA GLN A 135 2.10 -6.79 -9.28
C GLN A 135 3.04 -5.62 -8.96
N LEU A 136 2.96 -5.03 -7.77
CA LEU A 136 3.86 -3.94 -7.35
C LEU A 136 5.21 -4.50 -6.88
N PRO A 137 6.34 -4.14 -7.51
CA PRO A 137 7.65 -4.67 -7.12
C PRO A 137 8.04 -4.30 -5.69
N ASN A 138 8.59 -5.25 -4.94
CA ASN A 138 8.97 -5.05 -3.53
C ASN A 138 10.28 -4.26 -3.32
N ARG A 139 11.06 -4.04 -4.38
CA ARG A 139 12.39 -3.40 -4.32
C ARG A 139 12.52 -2.12 -5.12
N LYS A 140 11.42 -1.57 -5.66
CA LYS A 140 11.44 -0.33 -6.44
C LYS A 140 10.89 0.85 -5.65
N ARG A 141 11.59 1.98 -5.70
CA ARG A 141 11.15 3.24 -5.06
C ARG A 141 9.81 3.73 -5.61
N SER A 142 9.53 3.51 -6.89
CA SER A 142 8.25 3.84 -7.52
C SER A 142 7.08 3.11 -6.86
N SER A 143 7.27 1.87 -6.40
CA SER A 143 6.23 1.11 -5.67
C SER A 143 5.92 1.72 -4.32
N LEU A 144 6.93 2.16 -3.58
CA LEU A 144 6.73 2.83 -2.29
C LEU A 144 5.89 4.10 -2.48
N HIS A 145 6.28 4.95 -3.44
CA HIS A 145 5.55 6.17 -3.73
C HIS A 145 4.16 5.92 -4.32
N ALA A 146 3.98 4.85 -5.11
CA ALA A 146 2.67 4.41 -5.59
C ALA A 146 1.74 4.04 -4.42
N LEU A 147 2.24 3.28 -3.43
CA LEU A 147 1.45 2.92 -2.25
C LEU A 147 1.11 4.14 -1.39
N GLN A 148 2.07 5.03 -1.15
CA GLN A 148 1.84 6.31 -0.44
C GLN A 148 0.78 7.14 -1.17
N LEU A 149 0.92 7.30 -2.48
CA LEU A 149 0.00 8.07 -3.31
C LEU A 149 -1.40 7.45 -3.33
N TYR A 150 -1.52 6.13 -3.46
CA TYR A 150 -2.81 5.44 -3.46
C TYR A 150 -3.58 5.65 -2.15
N LEU A 151 -2.91 5.46 -1.01
CA LEU A 151 -3.49 5.67 0.32
C LEU A 151 -3.87 7.13 0.56
N TYR A 152 -3.04 8.06 0.10
CA TYR A 152 -3.33 9.49 0.19
C TYR A 152 -4.51 9.90 -0.69
N LEU A 153 -4.55 9.50 -1.96
CA LEU A 153 -5.67 9.76 -2.86
C LEU A 153 -6.98 9.18 -2.31
N ALA A 154 -6.93 7.98 -1.72
CA ALA A 154 -8.08 7.40 -1.04
C ALA A 154 -8.60 8.31 0.09
N SER A 155 -7.71 9.00 0.80
CA SER A 155 -8.02 9.86 1.95
C SER A 155 -8.56 11.25 1.61
N ILE A 156 -8.28 11.77 0.40
CA ILE A 156 -8.67 13.13 -0.03
C ILE A 156 -9.79 13.15 -1.07
N ARG A 157 -10.20 11.99 -1.59
CA ARG A 157 -11.25 11.94 -2.62
C ARG A 157 -12.59 12.42 -2.07
N ASP A 158 -13.33 13.12 -2.92
CA ASP A 158 -14.67 13.59 -2.61
C ASP A 158 -15.68 12.44 -2.55
N LYS A 159 -16.61 12.52 -1.59
CA LYS A 159 -17.56 11.44 -1.29
C LYS A 159 -18.61 11.24 -2.38
N HIS A 160 -18.95 12.29 -3.13
CA HIS A 160 -19.99 12.25 -4.16
C HIS A 160 -19.41 11.86 -5.51
N THR A 161 -18.33 12.51 -5.91
CA THR A 161 -17.70 12.33 -7.22
C THR A 161 -16.66 11.20 -7.26
N ASN A 162 -16.26 10.67 -6.09
CA ASN A 162 -15.13 9.74 -5.93
C ASN A 162 -13.79 10.26 -6.51
N MET A 163 -13.72 11.56 -6.82
CA MET A 163 -12.58 12.21 -7.45
C MET A 163 -11.66 12.79 -6.38
N ALA A 164 -10.36 12.52 -6.50
CA ALA A 164 -9.33 13.23 -5.77
C ALA A 164 -8.69 14.30 -6.68
N LYS A 165 -8.55 15.52 -6.16
CA LYS A 165 -7.81 16.59 -6.84
C LYS A 165 -6.46 16.74 -6.16
N LEU A 166 -5.39 16.63 -6.94
CA LEU A 166 -4.04 16.76 -6.41
C LEU A 166 -3.11 17.40 -7.45
N SER A 167 -2.46 18.50 -7.04
CA SER A 167 -1.36 19.08 -7.82
C SER A 167 -0.05 18.37 -7.47
N TYR A 168 0.93 18.45 -8.38
CA TYR A 168 2.26 17.92 -8.11
C TYR A 168 2.93 18.60 -6.92
N ASP A 169 2.74 19.91 -6.76
CA ASP A 169 3.35 20.68 -5.67
C ASP A 169 2.77 20.29 -4.31
N GLN A 170 1.45 20.09 -4.23
CA GLN A 170 0.82 19.57 -3.02
C GLN A 170 1.29 18.14 -2.72
N GLY A 171 1.43 17.29 -3.74
CA GLY A 171 2.01 15.96 -3.60
C GLY A 171 3.45 16.00 -3.08
N ALA A 172 4.26 16.95 -3.54
CA ALA A 172 5.63 17.14 -3.07
C ALA A 172 5.67 17.58 -1.61
N VAL A 173 4.81 18.52 -1.19
CA VAL A 173 4.73 18.98 0.20
C VAL A 173 4.24 17.87 1.14
N THR A 174 3.14 17.20 0.81
CA THR A 174 2.53 16.21 1.71
C THR A 174 3.23 14.86 1.67
N LEU A 175 3.53 14.34 0.47
CA LEU A 175 4.12 13.00 0.32
C LEU A 175 5.64 13.03 0.22
N GLY A 176 6.27 14.21 0.14
CA GLY A 176 7.72 14.35 -0.03
C GLY A 176 8.25 13.67 -1.30
N VAL A 177 7.42 13.59 -2.35
CA VAL A 177 7.75 12.91 -3.61
C VAL A 177 8.09 13.94 -4.68
N SER A 178 9.24 13.79 -5.34
CA SER A 178 9.62 14.65 -6.46
C SER A 178 8.69 14.45 -7.67
N ARG A 179 8.59 15.44 -8.57
CA ARG A 179 7.71 15.37 -9.75
C ARG A 179 7.95 14.12 -10.61
N ASN A 180 9.21 13.75 -10.83
CA ASN A 180 9.57 12.56 -11.61
C ASN A 180 9.06 11.28 -10.94
N HIS A 181 9.30 11.13 -9.63
CA HIS A 181 8.83 9.97 -8.88
C HIS A 181 7.30 9.93 -8.75
N PHE A 182 6.65 11.09 -8.67
CA PHE A 182 5.20 11.18 -8.66
C PHE A 182 4.61 10.69 -9.98
N SER A 183 5.15 11.14 -11.12
CA SER A 183 4.74 10.67 -12.44
C SER A 183 4.91 9.14 -12.57
N SER A 184 6.08 8.61 -12.16
CA SER A 184 6.31 7.16 -12.16
C SER A 184 5.33 6.39 -11.25
N ALA A 185 4.96 6.95 -10.09
CA ALA A 185 3.99 6.35 -9.18
C ALA A 185 2.58 6.32 -9.80
N VAL A 186 2.15 7.42 -10.44
CA VAL A 186 0.86 7.49 -11.18
C VAL A 186 0.84 6.47 -12.31
N SER A 187 1.88 6.42 -13.15
CA SER A 187 1.98 5.46 -14.25
C SER A 187 1.94 4.01 -13.74
N LEU A 188 2.64 3.71 -12.64
CA LEU A 188 2.63 2.37 -12.04
C LEU A 188 1.23 2.00 -11.52
N LEU A 189 0.55 2.90 -10.82
CA LEU A 189 -0.82 2.65 -10.32
C LEU A 189 -1.83 2.49 -11.45
N ALA A 190 -1.67 3.24 -12.55
CA ALA A 190 -2.50 3.09 -13.74
C ALA A 190 -2.26 1.74 -14.42
N ALA A 191 -1.00 1.31 -14.54
CA ALA A 191 -0.62 0.04 -15.15
C ALA A 191 -1.19 -1.17 -14.39
N VAL A 192 -1.18 -1.15 -13.06
CA VAL A 192 -1.80 -2.22 -12.23
C VAL A 192 -3.32 -2.07 -12.07
N GLY A 193 -3.96 -1.13 -12.79
CA GLY A 193 -5.41 -0.97 -12.78
C GLY A 193 -5.99 -0.46 -11.46
N LEU A 194 -5.23 0.29 -10.66
CA LEU A 194 -5.70 0.87 -9.39
C LEU A 194 -6.12 2.34 -9.51
N LEU A 195 -5.60 3.04 -10.52
CA LEU A 195 -5.78 4.48 -10.67
C LEU A 195 -6.17 4.84 -12.10
N THR A 196 -7.04 5.85 -12.24
CA THR A 196 -7.18 6.61 -13.48
C THR A 196 -6.90 8.07 -13.21
N VAL A 197 -6.25 8.72 -14.16
CA VAL A 197 -5.86 10.12 -14.09
C VAL A 197 -6.44 10.85 -15.29
N ARG A 198 -6.90 12.08 -15.04
CA ARG A 198 -7.13 13.08 -16.06
C ARG A 198 -6.24 14.27 -15.75
N THR A 199 -5.36 14.61 -16.69
CA THR A 199 -4.38 15.68 -16.45
C THR A 199 -5.04 17.05 -16.55
N ALA A 200 -4.48 18.04 -15.84
CA ALA A 200 -4.94 19.43 -15.94
C ALA A 200 -4.92 19.95 -17.39
N LEU A 201 -3.95 19.49 -18.19
CA LEU A 201 -3.84 19.83 -19.60
C LEU A 201 -4.99 19.25 -20.43
N GLU A 202 -5.32 17.97 -20.25
CA GLU A 202 -6.47 17.34 -20.92
C GLU A 202 -7.78 18.04 -20.56
N ILE A 203 -7.96 18.40 -19.29
CA ILE A 203 -9.18 19.10 -18.86
C ILE A 203 -9.27 20.47 -19.53
N LYS A 204 -8.15 21.20 -19.61
CA LYS A 204 -8.09 22.49 -20.31
C LYS A 204 -8.46 22.35 -21.79
N GLN A 205 -7.94 21.34 -22.46
CA GLN A 205 -8.25 21.09 -23.87
C GLN A 205 -9.73 20.75 -24.09
N GLN A 206 -10.36 20.02 -23.16
CA GLN A 206 -11.76 19.60 -23.28
C GLN A 206 -12.77 20.68 -22.88
N THR A 207 -12.47 21.45 -21.84
CA THR A 207 -13.44 22.37 -21.20
C THR A 207 -13.12 23.85 -21.42
N GLY A 208 -11.93 24.16 -21.96
CA GLY A 208 -11.41 25.53 -22.04
C GLY A 208 -11.00 26.13 -20.69
N GLN A 209 -11.27 25.46 -19.58
CA GLN A 209 -11.01 25.95 -18.23
C GLN A 209 -9.61 25.54 -17.74
N ASN A 210 -8.90 26.48 -17.12
CA ASN A 210 -7.62 26.19 -16.48
C ASN A 210 -7.85 25.53 -15.11
N PHE A 211 -7.32 24.33 -14.92
CA PHE A 211 -7.24 23.67 -13.62
C PHE A 211 -5.79 23.63 -13.15
N SER A 212 -5.55 23.91 -11.87
CA SER A 212 -4.20 23.85 -11.26
C SER A 212 -3.79 22.43 -10.83
N SER A 213 -4.74 21.50 -10.79
CA SER A 213 -4.57 20.16 -10.23
C SER A 213 -5.07 19.09 -11.18
N ASN A 214 -4.37 17.95 -11.19
CA ASN A 214 -4.85 16.76 -11.87
C ASN A 214 -6.02 16.14 -11.10
N GLN A 215 -6.86 15.41 -11.81
CA GLN A 215 -8.01 14.70 -11.26
C GLN A 215 -7.75 13.19 -11.30
N TYR A 216 -8.04 12.52 -10.20
CA TYR A 216 -7.72 11.12 -9.98
C TYR A 216 -8.96 10.35 -9.52
N TRP A 217 -9.13 9.14 -10.04
CA TRP A 217 -10.16 8.20 -9.59
C TRP A 217 -9.52 6.89 -9.21
N LEU A 218 -9.85 6.38 -8.03
CA LEU A 218 -9.54 5.00 -7.70
C LEU A 218 -10.45 4.11 -8.54
N ARG A 219 -9.84 3.17 -9.26
CA ARG A 219 -10.58 2.22 -10.08
C ARG A 219 -11.60 1.46 -9.22
N GLY A 220 -12.73 1.09 -9.82
CA GLY A 220 -13.82 0.36 -9.17
C GLY A 220 -14.54 1.10 -8.04
N SER A 221 -14.30 2.40 -7.89
CA SER A 221 -15.22 3.28 -7.16
C SER A 221 -16.55 3.39 -7.92
N SER A 222 -17.66 3.63 -7.20
CA SER A 222 -19.01 3.60 -7.78
C SER A 222 -19.20 4.60 -8.93
N HIS A 223 -18.45 5.71 -8.92
CA HIS A 223 -18.48 6.76 -9.94
C HIS A 223 -17.17 6.85 -10.72
N ASP A 224 -16.45 5.75 -10.92
CA ASP A 224 -15.31 5.71 -11.85
C ASP A 224 -15.81 5.97 -13.28
N PRO A 225 -15.54 7.15 -13.87
CA PRO A 225 -16.08 7.52 -15.18
C PRO A 225 -15.42 6.71 -16.31
N TYR A 226 -14.37 5.94 -16.00
CA TYR A 226 -13.65 5.11 -16.94
C TYR A 226 -13.89 3.62 -16.71
N ARG A 227 -14.85 3.25 -15.85
CA ARG A 227 -15.22 1.86 -15.62
C ARG A 227 -15.56 1.22 -16.97
N ALA A 228 -14.72 0.29 -17.42
CA ALA A 228 -15.00 -0.52 -18.60
C ALA A 228 -16.39 -1.15 -18.42
N SER A 229 -17.24 -1.04 -19.44
CA SER A 229 -18.50 -1.78 -19.44
C SER A 229 -18.18 -3.27 -19.27
N PRO A 230 -19.01 -4.09 -18.60
CA PRO A 230 -18.77 -5.53 -18.53
C PRO A 230 -18.51 -6.21 -19.88
N ALA A 231 -18.93 -5.58 -20.99
CA ALA A 231 -18.65 -6.00 -22.36
C ALA A 231 -17.19 -5.78 -22.81
N GLU A 232 -16.45 -4.86 -22.19
CA GLU A 232 -15.09 -4.45 -22.59
C GLU A 232 -13.99 -5.14 -21.74
N ALA A 233 -14.37 -5.76 -20.61
CA ALA A 233 -13.45 -6.36 -19.65
C ALA A 233 -12.96 -7.79 -20.02
N GLY A 234 -12.92 -8.11 -21.32
CA GLY A 234 -12.30 -9.34 -21.83
C GLY A 234 -10.79 -9.21 -21.87
N PHE A 235 -10.13 -9.34 -20.72
CA PHE A 235 -8.67 -9.36 -20.65
C PHE A 235 -8.15 -10.68 -21.23
N LYS A 236 -7.70 -10.68 -22.50
CA LYS A 236 -6.80 -11.72 -23.03
C LYS A 236 -5.47 -11.58 -22.29
N GLY A 237 -5.05 -12.63 -21.59
CA GLY A 237 -3.72 -12.70 -21.00
C GLY A 237 -2.67 -12.43 -22.09
N ILE A 238 -1.74 -11.53 -21.79
CA ILE A 238 -0.51 -11.41 -22.56
C ILE A 238 0.32 -12.64 -22.18
N GLU A 239 0.37 -13.63 -23.07
CA GLU A 239 1.43 -14.65 -23.02
C GLU A 239 2.74 -13.92 -23.31
N ILE A 240 3.62 -13.90 -22.30
CA ILE A 240 5.01 -13.49 -22.49
C ILE A 240 5.73 -14.75 -22.97
N ASP A 241 6.14 -14.72 -24.24
CA ASP A 241 6.98 -15.74 -24.86
C ASP A 241 8.40 -15.60 -24.30
N ASP A 242 8.87 -16.65 -23.61
CA ASP A 242 10.12 -16.73 -22.84
C ASP A 242 11.40 -16.82 -23.71
N THR A 243 11.33 -16.49 -25.00
CA THR A 243 12.42 -16.76 -25.96
C THR A 243 13.35 -15.59 -26.28
N SER A 244 13.31 -14.47 -25.56
CA SER A 244 14.09 -13.26 -25.93
C SER A 244 15.00 -12.66 -24.84
N PHE A 245 15.59 -13.50 -23.97
CA PHE A 245 16.53 -13.03 -22.93
C PHE A 245 17.96 -13.59 -23.01
N GLU A 246 18.33 -14.34 -24.04
CA GLU A 246 19.64 -15.04 -24.12
C GLU A 246 20.65 -14.45 -25.13
N GLU A 247 20.68 -13.13 -25.38
CA GLU A 247 21.64 -12.56 -26.34
C GLU A 247 22.42 -11.33 -25.86
N PHE A 248 22.68 -11.20 -24.55
CA PHE A 248 23.52 -10.13 -24.03
C PHE A 248 24.41 -10.53 -22.85
N LEU A 249 25.17 -11.62 -23.00
CA LEU A 249 26.32 -11.92 -22.13
C LEU A 249 27.53 -12.28 -23.00
N GLY A 250 28.44 -11.31 -23.14
CA GLY A 250 29.78 -11.50 -23.67
C GLY A 250 30.82 -11.23 -22.59
N ASP A 251 31.76 -12.17 -22.48
CA ASP A 251 32.89 -12.31 -21.56
C ASP A 251 33.68 -11.04 -21.22
N HIS A 252 34.10 -10.94 -19.95
CA HIS A 252 35.52 -10.72 -19.64
C HIS A 252 35.87 -11.14 -18.19
N ASP A 253 36.80 -12.11 -18.11
CA ASP A 253 37.42 -12.67 -16.91
C ASP A 253 38.64 -11.84 -16.43
N SER A 254 38.99 -12.03 -15.14
CA SER A 254 40.31 -11.90 -14.47
C SER A 254 40.33 -11.02 -13.20
N GLY A 255 40.51 -11.65 -12.01
CA GLY A 255 40.85 -11.03 -10.70
C GLY A 255 42.34 -10.59 -10.57
N PRO A 256 42.97 -10.47 -9.35
CA PRO A 256 42.59 -11.00 -8.02
C PRO A 256 42.86 -10.11 -6.76
N GLN A 257 42.27 -10.55 -5.62
CA GLN A 257 42.68 -10.57 -4.18
C GLN A 257 43.26 -9.38 -3.33
N ARG A 258 42.67 -9.30 -2.10
CA ARG A 258 43.20 -9.02 -0.72
C ARG A 258 43.33 -7.57 -0.18
N SER A 259 42.62 -7.25 0.91
CA SER A 259 43.10 -7.28 2.33
C SER A 259 42.28 -6.40 3.31
N ASP A 260 42.28 -6.81 4.58
CA ASP A 260 41.54 -6.32 5.77
C ASP A 260 41.76 -4.85 6.19
N ARG A 261 40.77 -4.26 6.90
CA ARG A 261 40.96 -3.61 8.23
C ARG A 261 39.67 -3.10 8.93
N SER A 262 39.48 -3.59 10.17
CA SER A 262 38.95 -2.98 11.43
C SER A 262 37.69 -2.09 11.39
N VAL A 263 36.56 -2.44 12.05
CA VAL A 263 36.25 -2.44 13.51
C VAL A 263 36.51 -1.09 14.21
N LEU A 264 35.44 -0.37 14.59
CA LEU A 264 35.18 0.30 15.89
C LEU A 264 34.14 1.43 15.74
N ALA A 265 32.93 1.24 16.28
CA ALA A 265 32.12 2.26 16.96
C ALA A 265 30.76 1.66 17.39
N ALA A 266 30.82 0.70 18.30
CA ALA A 266 29.72 0.43 19.23
C ALA A 266 29.90 1.32 20.47
N ASN A 267 28.79 1.60 21.17
CA ASN A 267 28.70 2.12 22.55
C ASN A 267 28.28 3.58 22.74
N VAL A 268 27.01 3.90 22.45
CA VAL A 268 26.22 4.84 23.31
C VAL A 268 24.75 4.39 23.50
N ARG A 269 24.33 3.21 22.99
CA ARG A 269 22.90 2.79 22.96
C ARG A 269 22.43 1.77 24.02
N LEU A 270 23.17 1.56 25.11
CA LEU A 270 22.98 0.37 25.95
C LEU A 270 22.48 0.62 27.39
N ARG A 271 21.76 1.72 27.67
CA ARG A 271 21.23 1.97 29.03
C ARG A 271 19.78 2.45 29.17
N ARG A 272 18.96 2.44 28.12
CA ARG A 272 17.53 2.80 28.25
C ARG A 272 16.54 1.79 27.68
N SER A 273 17.03 0.66 27.17
CA SER A 273 16.22 -0.38 26.52
C SER A 273 15.91 -1.58 27.43
N GLN A 274 16.37 -1.57 28.69
CA GLN A 274 16.21 -2.71 29.62
C GLN A 274 14.94 -2.67 30.49
N GLU A 275 14.15 -1.59 30.49
CA GLU A 275 12.94 -1.50 31.34
C GLU A 275 11.61 -1.81 30.62
N LEU A 276 11.61 -2.05 29.31
CA LEU A 276 10.40 -2.45 28.56
C LEU A 276 10.42 -3.92 28.08
N ALA A 277 11.52 -4.63 28.34
CA ALA A 277 11.69 -6.04 27.95
C ALA A 277 11.15 -7.04 29.00
N ALA A 278 10.69 -6.58 30.15
CA ALA A 278 10.30 -7.44 31.28
C ALA A 278 8.83 -7.93 31.26
N VAL A 279 8.14 -7.87 30.12
CA VAL A 279 6.77 -8.41 29.96
C VAL A 279 6.72 -9.49 28.85
N PHE A 280 7.86 -10.11 28.54
CA PHE A 280 7.99 -11.02 27.38
C PHE A 280 8.40 -12.45 27.72
N GLU A 281 8.19 -12.92 28.95
CA GLU A 281 8.30 -14.34 29.31
C GLU A 281 7.22 -14.70 30.33
N ASP A 282 6.02 -15.03 29.84
CA ASP A 282 5.20 -16.20 30.21
C ASP A 282 3.73 -16.03 29.74
N ASP A 283 3.18 -17.12 29.20
CA ASP A 283 1.84 -17.41 28.63
C ASP A 283 1.50 -17.03 27.16
#